data_AF-G8LSP0-F1
#
_entry.id   AF-G8LSP0-F1
#
_cell.length_a   1.000
_cell.length_b   1.000
_cell.length_c   1.000
_cell.angle_alpha   90.00
_cell.angle_beta   90.00
_cell.angle_gamma   90.00
#
_symmetry.space_group_name_H-M   'P 1'
#
loop_
_entity.id
_entity.type
_entity.pdbx_description
1 polymer ?
#
loop_
_entity_poly.entity_id
_entity_poly.type
_entity_poly.pdbx_seq_one_letter_code
_entity_poly.pdbx_strand_id
1 'polypeptide(L)'
;MMKLGIVYEIHKNKAVVLTPDCEFLVIKRRRDMYLGQQVKFNIKDVRKNVRPMNRYASIAASIAAVFLLTFLHFKVLFYGEIYGYIDVDINPSIEFVVDRDFEVLKAKALNNDAKKIAKELDAKGKDAYSVINDFLDKCEKYGYIVPKKNNVVLVSASVDGSVTKDSEENEELDKFLLNIDKKLSIENKENITSMVIKVSPEDRKEALKYNISMGKYYLMEKAKEKGMNLSAGDLNEEKVSELLAALDAKDDKEDVMAKEASADLKNEDKVEDKKVDSNEGKAEDKGKDSNQNVEQKKPVTSSAAQTIPEPTREPDIIPAINPATEPKTEPTQNPVEKPDELPANDQKVVATPKVKPDNTVKPTEKSKSVEAVDEGSLKIKMLSKHKNTKVEIISTDFQIINTSGKDIDLRNVKVRYYFTREGRADLEPAVYHYSIRSTRDESRCTQFSNSEVKISFHKVSGSDMYMEITFTRGVLKKDEYAYVMTAFNNAKWDRMDQSDDYSFIPDAYDFKVTQKVTGYISDKLVWGKEPY
;
A
#
# COMPACT_ATOMS: atom_id res chain seq x y z
N MET A 1 70.40 18.10 22.78
CA MET A 1 71.29 19.25 22.52
C MET A 1 71.20 20.17 23.72
N MET A 2 72.32 20.71 24.21
CA MET A 2 72.29 21.72 25.27
C MET A 2 72.19 23.11 24.65
N LYS A 3 71.35 24.00 25.19
CA LYS A 3 71.36 25.44 24.89
C LYS A 3 71.81 26.23 26.12
N LEU A 4 72.21 27.48 25.88
CA LEU A 4 72.36 28.53 26.88
C LEU A 4 71.23 29.54 26.70
N GLY A 5 70.88 30.25 27.77
CA GLY A 5 69.96 31.38 27.72
C GLY A 5 69.98 32.19 29.02
N ILE A 6 69.52 33.43 28.96
CA ILE A 6 69.42 34.34 30.10
C ILE A 6 68.03 34.21 30.72
N VAL A 7 67.93 34.03 32.04
CA VAL A 7 66.65 33.94 32.75
C VAL A 7 65.94 35.29 32.71
N TYR A 8 64.90 35.37 31.88
CA TYR A 8 64.13 36.58 31.61
C TYR A 8 62.93 36.74 32.56
N GLU A 9 62.26 35.64 32.90
CA GLU A 9 61.12 35.64 33.83
C GLU A 9 61.12 34.41 34.74
N ILE A 10 60.62 34.55 35.96
CA ILE A 10 60.59 33.50 36.98
C ILE A 10 59.19 33.39 37.59
N HIS A 11 58.60 32.19 37.54
CA HIS A 11 57.34 31.89 38.22
C HIS A 11 57.52 30.77 39.27
N LYS A 12 56.41 30.28 39.86
CA LYS A 12 56.42 29.27 40.93
C LYS A 12 57.05 27.91 40.54
N ASN A 13 56.87 27.44 39.29
CA ASN A 13 57.36 26.13 38.83
C ASN A 13 58.04 26.12 37.44
N LYS A 14 58.13 27.26 36.77
CA LYS A 14 58.75 27.46 35.44
C LYS A 14 59.57 28.75 35.42
N ALA A 15 60.58 28.78 34.57
CA ALA A 15 61.33 29.98 34.21
C ALA A 15 61.27 30.17 32.68
N VAL A 16 61.31 31.42 32.24
CA VAL A 16 61.45 31.79 30.83
C VAL A 16 62.90 32.19 30.61
N VAL A 17 63.54 31.61 29.59
CA VAL A 17 64.92 31.93 29.20
C VAL A 17 64.97 32.48 27.77
N LEU A 18 65.71 33.56 27.57
CA LEU A 18 66.01 34.14 26.26
C LEU A 18 67.31 33.52 25.73
N THR A 19 67.27 32.85 24.57
CA THR A 19 68.47 32.28 23.93
C THR A 19 69.27 33.34 23.18
N PRO A 20 70.55 33.07 22.83
CA PRO A 20 71.30 33.90 21.87
C PRO A 20 70.62 34.01 20.49
N ASP A 21 69.77 33.05 20.15
CA ASP A 21 68.96 33.01 18.92
C ASP A 21 67.68 33.87 19.02
N CYS A 22 67.57 34.70 20.07
CA CYS A 22 66.40 35.53 20.43
C CYS A 22 65.10 34.74 20.71
N GLU A 23 65.16 33.43 20.97
CA GLU A 23 63.98 32.63 21.34
C GLU A 23 63.65 32.74 22.84
N PHE A 24 62.39 32.94 23.18
CA PHE A 24 61.89 32.76 24.54
C PHE A 24 61.44 31.31 24.77
N LEU A 25 62.22 30.54 25.55
CA LEU A 25 61.94 29.13 25.85
C LEU A 25 61.51 28.96 27.31
N VAL A 26 60.49 28.14 27.56
CA VAL A 26 59.98 27.85 28.91
C VAL A 26 60.61 26.57 29.45
N ILE A 27 61.37 26.66 30.53
CA ILE A 27 62.03 25.52 31.19
C ILE A 27 61.51 25.29 32.61
N LYS A 28 61.76 24.09 33.15
CA LYS A 28 61.49 23.78 34.57
C LYS A 28 62.38 24.65 35.46
N ARG A 29 61.78 25.40 36.39
CA ARG A 29 62.54 26.23 37.36
C ARG A 29 63.36 25.33 38.28
N ARG A 30 64.64 25.67 38.47
CA ARG A 30 65.49 25.17 39.56
C ARG A 30 65.58 26.19 40.70
N ARG A 31 66.05 25.77 41.89
CA ARG A 31 66.13 26.66 43.08
C ARG A 31 67.23 27.73 42.96
N ASP A 32 68.28 27.43 42.21
CA ASP A 32 69.44 28.28 41.89
C ASP A 32 69.15 29.40 40.87
N MET A 33 67.91 29.50 40.35
CA MET A 33 67.56 30.43 39.28
C MET A 33 67.13 31.81 39.79
N TYR A 34 67.80 32.86 39.30
CA TYR A 34 67.46 34.28 39.49
C TYR A 34 67.45 35.06 38.16
N LEU A 35 66.81 36.24 38.13
CA LEU A 35 66.65 37.05 36.91
C LEU A 35 68.00 37.56 36.40
N GLY A 36 68.18 37.62 35.08
CA GLY A 36 69.43 38.04 34.44
C GLY A 36 70.54 36.99 34.44
N GLN A 37 70.37 35.87 35.15
CA GLN A 37 71.37 34.79 35.20
C GLN A 37 71.45 34.05 33.86
N GLN A 38 72.66 33.81 33.34
CA GLN A 38 72.86 32.88 32.22
C GLN A 38 72.83 31.43 32.73
N VAL A 39 71.99 30.59 32.11
CA VAL A 39 71.78 29.19 32.50
C VAL A 39 71.92 28.23 31.33
N LYS A 40 72.47 27.04 31.63
CA LYS A 40 72.57 25.90 30.70
C LYS A 40 71.42 24.91 30.95
N PHE A 41 70.80 24.44 29.87
CA PHE A 41 69.65 23.51 29.88
C PHE A 41 69.66 22.60 28.65
N ASN A 42 68.95 21.46 28.68
CA ASN A 42 68.76 20.60 27.51
C ASN A 42 67.51 21.05 26.74
N ILE A 43 67.52 20.97 25.42
CA ILE A 43 66.33 21.23 24.58
C ILE A 43 65.16 20.28 24.92
N LYS A 44 65.46 19.10 25.52
CA LYS A 44 64.45 18.17 26.06
C LYS A 44 63.74 18.69 27.33
N ASP A 45 64.32 19.65 28.04
CA ASP A 45 63.77 20.25 29.27
C ASP A 45 62.77 21.38 28.97
N VAL A 46 62.66 21.79 27.70
CA VAL A 46 61.74 22.85 27.24
C VAL A 46 60.31 22.31 27.24
N ARG A 47 59.43 23.00 27.96
CA ARG A 47 58.08 22.57 28.27
C ARG A 47 57.13 22.82 27.08
N LYS A 48 57.10 21.87 26.14
CA LYS A 48 56.17 21.89 24.99
C LYS A 48 54.72 22.05 25.45
N ASN A 49 54.00 23.03 24.89
CA ASN A 49 52.64 23.38 25.28
C ASN A 49 51.59 22.46 24.60
N VAL A 50 51.66 21.16 24.87
CA VAL A 50 50.69 20.18 24.36
C VAL A 50 49.37 20.28 25.14
N ARG A 51 48.28 20.61 24.44
CA ARG A 51 46.92 20.56 25.00
C ARG A 51 46.53 19.07 25.21
N PRO A 52 46.11 18.64 26.41
CA PRO A 52 45.80 17.23 26.66
C PRO A 52 44.45 16.84 26.05
N MET A 53 44.49 16.26 24.85
CA MET A 53 43.33 15.78 24.07
C MET A 53 42.40 14.86 24.88
N ASN A 54 42.98 14.02 25.75
CA ASN A 54 42.31 12.95 26.49
C ASN A 54 41.20 13.43 27.45
N ARG A 55 41.04 14.74 27.69
CA ARG A 55 39.97 15.30 28.54
C ARG A 55 38.57 15.13 27.95
N TYR A 56 38.46 14.91 26.64
CA TYR A 56 37.17 14.74 25.95
C TYR A 56 36.86 13.29 25.60
N ALA A 57 37.78 12.34 25.84
CA ALA A 57 37.62 10.94 25.48
C ALA A 57 36.47 10.27 26.27
N SER A 58 36.33 10.60 27.56
CA SER A 58 35.19 10.15 28.39
C SER A 58 33.86 10.71 27.90
N ILE A 59 33.82 12.00 27.52
CA ILE A 59 32.62 12.66 27.00
C ILE A 59 32.18 12.02 25.67
N ALA A 60 33.13 11.79 24.76
CA ALA A 60 32.86 11.09 23.50
C ALA A 60 32.37 9.65 23.72
N ALA A 61 32.96 8.91 24.66
CA ALA A 61 32.52 7.56 25.01
C ALA A 61 31.12 7.55 25.64
N SER A 62 30.78 8.52 26.51
CA SER A 62 29.43 8.65 27.07
C SER A 62 28.40 9.00 26.00
N ILE A 63 28.71 9.90 25.06
CA ILE A 63 27.82 10.22 23.93
C ILE A 63 27.61 8.97 23.06
N ALA A 64 28.69 8.26 22.69
CA ALA A 64 28.58 7.03 21.92
C ALA A 64 27.75 5.95 22.64
N ALA A 65 27.94 5.76 23.95
CA ALA A 65 27.15 4.83 24.74
C ALA A 65 25.66 5.21 24.82
N VAL A 66 25.33 6.51 24.94
CA VAL A 66 23.95 7.00 24.88
C VAL A 66 23.35 6.72 23.50
N PHE A 67 24.05 7.02 22.40
CA PHE A 67 23.57 6.69 21.04
C PHE A 67 23.37 5.17 20.83
N LEU A 68 24.23 4.33 21.40
CA LEU A 68 24.10 2.87 21.31
C LEU A 68 22.90 2.36 22.12
N LEU A 69 22.67 2.92 23.31
CA LEU A 69 21.52 2.60 24.16
C LEU A 69 20.19 3.12 23.58
N THR A 70 20.16 4.33 23.01
CA THR A 70 18.96 4.83 22.33
C THR A 70 18.67 4.02 21.08
N PHE A 71 19.68 3.65 20.28
CA PHE A 71 19.49 2.78 19.12
C PHE A 71 18.99 1.36 19.49
N LEU A 72 19.43 0.79 20.62
CA LEU A 72 18.83 -0.44 21.15
C LEU A 72 17.38 -0.23 21.61
N HIS A 73 17.07 0.86 22.31
CA HIS A 73 15.68 1.19 22.67
C HIS A 73 14.80 1.38 21.41
N PHE A 74 15.33 2.00 20.36
CA PHE A 74 14.70 2.17 19.05
C PHE A 74 14.56 0.85 18.25
N LYS A 75 15.08 -0.28 18.77
CA LYS A 75 14.81 -1.64 18.28
C LYS A 75 13.86 -2.42 19.18
N VAL A 76 13.61 -1.96 20.42
CA VAL A 76 12.70 -2.60 21.40
C VAL A 76 11.33 -1.92 21.41
N LEU A 77 11.24 -0.63 21.09
CA LEU A 77 9.98 0.09 20.89
C LEU A 77 9.27 -0.24 19.56
N PHE A 78 9.95 -0.95 18.65
CA PHE A 78 9.45 -1.31 17.32
C PHE A 78 9.28 -2.84 17.19
N TYR A 79 8.62 -3.46 18.17
CA TYR A 79 7.86 -4.68 17.89
C TYR A 79 6.57 -4.24 17.22
N GLY A 80 6.45 -4.41 15.90
CA GLY A 80 5.27 -4.02 15.14
C GLY A 80 4.00 -4.61 15.76
N GLU A 81 3.05 -3.74 16.12
CA GLU A 81 1.72 -4.14 16.54
C GLU A 81 1.01 -4.85 15.37
N ILE A 82 0.21 -5.88 15.67
CA ILE A 82 -0.53 -6.58 14.62
C ILE A 82 -1.65 -5.66 14.15
N TYR A 83 -1.46 -5.06 12.97
CA TYR A 83 -2.45 -4.22 12.31
C TYR A 83 -3.48 -5.07 11.57
N GLY A 84 -3.06 -6.18 10.95
CA GLY A 84 -3.97 -7.00 10.18
C GLY A 84 -3.40 -8.30 9.64
N TYR A 85 -4.19 -8.91 8.77
CA TYR A 85 -3.98 -10.24 8.22
C TYR A 85 -4.34 -10.23 6.73
N ILE A 86 -3.55 -10.93 5.92
CA ILE A 86 -3.75 -11.08 4.47
C ILE A 86 -3.63 -12.57 4.13
N ASP A 87 -4.70 -13.17 3.65
CA ASP A 87 -4.69 -14.53 3.10
C ASP A 87 -4.55 -14.49 1.58
N VAL A 88 -3.68 -15.33 1.03
CA VAL A 88 -3.57 -15.59 -0.41
C VAL A 88 -3.98 -17.03 -0.69
N ASP A 89 -5.03 -17.18 -1.50
CA ASP A 89 -5.68 -18.45 -1.81
C ASP A 89 -5.60 -18.78 -3.30
N ILE A 90 -5.04 -19.96 -3.59
CA ILE A 90 -5.08 -20.65 -4.89
C ILE A 90 -5.52 -22.11 -4.69
N ASN A 91 -5.27 -22.65 -3.49
CA ASN A 91 -4.55 -23.90 -3.26
C ASN A 91 -3.13 -23.86 -3.91
N PRO A 92 -2.06 -23.58 -3.15
CA PRO A 92 -2.01 -23.45 -1.68
C PRO A 92 -2.75 -22.24 -1.10
N SER A 93 -2.90 -22.24 0.23
CA SER A 93 -3.53 -21.18 1.04
C SER A 93 -2.62 -20.75 2.19
N ILE A 94 -2.25 -19.47 2.26
CA ILE A 94 -1.30 -18.93 3.26
C ILE A 94 -1.80 -17.62 3.89
N GLU A 95 -1.62 -17.47 5.21
CA GLU A 95 -1.91 -16.25 5.99
C GLU A 95 -0.61 -15.48 6.26
N PHE A 96 -0.61 -14.18 5.99
CA PHE A 96 0.41 -13.22 6.40
C PHE A 96 -0.14 -12.31 7.51
N VAL A 97 0.57 -12.23 8.63
CA VAL A 97 0.31 -11.26 9.70
C VAL A 97 1.18 -10.04 9.45
N VAL A 98 0.60 -8.84 9.44
CA VAL A 98 1.27 -7.58 9.09
C VAL A 98 1.13 -6.50 10.17
N ASP A 99 2.07 -5.56 10.19
CA ASP A 99 1.97 -4.29 10.92
C ASP A 99 1.42 -3.15 10.02
N ARG A 100 1.39 -1.92 10.57
CA ARG A 100 0.82 -0.73 9.90
C ARG A 100 1.57 -0.30 8.64
N ASP A 101 2.87 -0.58 8.55
CA ASP A 101 3.68 -0.33 7.35
C ASP A 101 3.51 -1.44 6.29
N PHE A 102 2.63 -2.41 6.56
CA PHE A 102 2.42 -3.65 5.80
C PHE A 102 3.69 -4.51 5.69
N GLU A 103 4.61 -4.44 6.66
CA GLU A 103 5.68 -5.42 6.78
C GLU A 103 5.15 -6.74 7.38
N VAL A 104 5.56 -7.87 6.79
CA VAL A 104 5.12 -9.19 7.27
C VAL A 104 5.83 -9.55 8.56
N LEU A 105 5.09 -9.55 9.66
CA LEU A 105 5.53 -9.99 10.98
C LEU A 105 5.71 -11.53 11.04
N LYS A 106 4.84 -12.26 10.33
CA LYS A 106 4.78 -13.73 10.31
C LYS A 106 4.02 -14.27 9.09
N ALA A 107 4.51 -15.34 8.49
CA ALA A 107 3.74 -16.18 7.55
C ALA A 107 3.26 -17.48 8.24
N LYS A 108 2.08 -17.98 7.85
CA LYS A 108 1.45 -19.19 8.39
C LYS A 108 0.74 -19.94 7.25
N ALA A 109 1.23 -21.13 6.92
CA ALA A 109 0.56 -22.05 6.01
C ALA A 109 -0.80 -22.51 6.59
N LEU A 110 -1.87 -22.38 5.82
CA LEU A 110 -3.22 -22.81 6.24
C LEU A 110 -3.48 -24.27 5.81
N ASN A 111 -3.22 -24.60 4.54
CA ASN A 111 -3.39 -25.96 4.01
C ASN A 111 -2.07 -26.76 3.90
N ASN A 112 -2.13 -28.03 3.49
CA ASN A 112 -0.93 -28.88 3.47
C ASN A 112 0.05 -28.54 2.33
N ASP A 113 -0.45 -28.02 1.22
CA ASP A 113 0.40 -27.53 0.12
C ASP A 113 1.19 -26.27 0.51
N ALA A 114 0.56 -25.33 1.24
CA ALA A 114 1.25 -24.13 1.73
C ALA A 114 2.43 -24.46 2.67
N LYS A 115 2.37 -25.59 3.41
CA LYS A 115 3.48 -26.05 4.29
C LYS A 115 4.73 -26.48 3.51
N LYS A 116 4.65 -26.63 2.19
CA LYS A 116 5.80 -26.85 1.30
C LYS A 116 6.47 -25.50 1.00
N ILE A 117 5.69 -24.53 0.51
CA ILE A 117 6.18 -23.22 0.07
C ILE A 117 6.64 -22.34 1.24
N ALA A 118 5.89 -22.30 2.34
CA ALA A 118 6.18 -21.44 3.50
C ALA A 118 7.51 -21.74 4.21
N LYS A 119 8.19 -22.86 3.87
CA LYS A 119 9.54 -23.20 4.36
C LYS A 119 10.66 -22.55 3.54
N GLU A 120 10.39 -22.20 2.29
CA GLU A 120 11.34 -21.48 1.41
C GLU A 120 11.05 -19.97 1.36
N LEU A 121 9.95 -19.52 1.98
CA LEU A 121 9.47 -18.14 1.90
C LEU A 121 10.16 -17.24 2.94
N ASP A 122 11.12 -16.44 2.50
CA ASP A 122 11.81 -15.44 3.32
C ASP A 122 10.92 -14.21 3.51
N ALA A 123 9.90 -14.33 4.37
CA ALA A 123 8.83 -13.34 4.49
C ALA A 123 9.09 -12.22 5.51
N LYS A 124 9.81 -12.50 6.60
CA LYS A 124 9.73 -11.65 7.81
C LYS A 124 10.47 -10.32 7.67
N GLY A 125 9.79 -9.21 7.95
CA GLY A 125 10.36 -7.86 7.88
C GLY A 125 10.57 -7.39 6.43
N LYS A 126 9.54 -7.63 5.59
CA LYS A 126 9.45 -7.21 4.20
C LYS A 126 8.04 -6.76 3.88
N ASP A 127 7.92 -5.81 2.96
CA ASP A 127 6.67 -5.42 2.30
C ASP A 127 5.84 -6.64 1.89
N ALA A 128 4.57 -6.68 2.33
CA ALA A 128 3.66 -7.76 2.04
C ALA A 128 3.43 -7.96 0.53
N TYR A 129 3.44 -6.91 -0.31
CA TYR A 129 3.29 -7.11 -1.75
C TYR A 129 4.46 -7.88 -2.36
N SER A 130 5.70 -7.56 -1.97
CA SER A 130 6.90 -8.31 -2.36
C SER A 130 6.86 -9.77 -1.88
N VAL A 131 6.33 -10.03 -0.67
CA VAL A 131 6.18 -11.40 -0.14
C VAL A 131 5.08 -12.19 -0.86
N ILE A 132 4.00 -11.52 -1.27
CA ILE A 132 2.93 -12.12 -2.08
C ILE A 132 3.49 -12.54 -3.45
N ASN A 133 4.25 -11.68 -4.15
CA ASN A 133 4.88 -12.06 -5.42
C ASN A 133 5.89 -13.22 -5.25
N ASP A 134 6.73 -13.20 -4.20
CA ASP A 134 7.68 -14.29 -3.90
C ASP A 134 6.97 -15.61 -3.47
N PHE A 135 5.71 -15.54 -3.06
CA PHE A 135 4.82 -16.70 -2.90
C PHE A 135 4.25 -17.16 -4.25
N LEU A 136 3.79 -16.24 -5.11
CA LEU A 136 3.26 -16.57 -6.45
C LEU A 136 4.32 -17.20 -7.36
N ASP A 137 5.54 -16.67 -7.41
CA ASP A 137 6.65 -17.27 -8.17
C ASP A 137 7.01 -18.69 -7.64
N LYS A 138 6.85 -18.93 -6.34
CA LYS A 138 6.97 -20.29 -5.78
C LYS A 138 5.78 -21.17 -6.16
N CYS A 139 4.55 -20.64 -6.18
CA CYS A 139 3.39 -21.38 -6.68
C CYS A 139 3.58 -21.81 -8.14
N GLU A 140 4.20 -20.99 -8.98
CA GLU A 140 4.58 -21.34 -10.35
C GLU A 140 5.71 -22.40 -10.39
N LYS A 141 6.80 -22.19 -9.63
CA LYS A 141 7.92 -23.15 -9.48
C LYS A 141 7.46 -24.55 -9.06
N TYR A 142 6.43 -24.65 -8.20
CA TYR A 142 5.88 -25.91 -7.72
C TYR A 142 4.70 -26.44 -8.56
N GLY A 143 4.27 -25.72 -9.61
CA GLY A 143 3.22 -26.17 -10.54
C GLY A 143 1.77 -25.95 -10.08
N TYR A 144 1.55 -25.16 -9.02
CA TYR A 144 0.21 -24.72 -8.59
C TYR A 144 -0.32 -23.60 -9.50
N ILE A 145 0.57 -22.71 -9.97
CA ILE A 145 0.29 -21.81 -11.10
C ILE A 145 0.91 -22.44 -12.35
N VAL A 146 0.10 -22.59 -13.40
CA VAL A 146 0.51 -23.18 -14.68
C VAL A 146 0.53 -22.10 -15.77
N PRO A 147 1.69 -21.76 -16.36
CA PRO A 147 1.78 -20.81 -17.45
C PRO A 147 0.84 -21.16 -18.62
N LYS A 148 0.20 -20.14 -19.19
CA LYS A 148 -0.79 -20.25 -20.30
C LYS A 148 -2.09 -21.02 -20.00
N LYS A 149 -2.37 -21.37 -18.73
CA LYS A 149 -3.75 -21.68 -18.28
C LYS A 149 -4.32 -20.49 -17.52
N ASN A 150 -5.63 -20.36 -17.40
CA ASN A 150 -6.18 -19.38 -16.45
C ASN A 150 -5.95 -19.89 -15.02
N ASN A 151 -5.25 -19.12 -14.20
CA ASN A 151 -5.01 -19.40 -12.78
C ASN A 151 -5.69 -18.30 -11.96
N VAL A 152 -6.56 -18.68 -11.02
CA VAL A 152 -7.26 -17.69 -10.18
C VAL A 152 -6.55 -17.56 -8.83
N VAL A 153 -6.30 -16.31 -8.43
CA VAL A 153 -5.69 -15.94 -7.14
C VAL A 153 -6.68 -15.07 -6.37
N LEU A 154 -7.14 -15.53 -5.21
CA LEU A 154 -7.95 -14.73 -4.30
C LEU A 154 -7.03 -14.17 -3.19
N VAL A 155 -6.96 -12.84 -3.09
CA VAL A 155 -6.32 -12.15 -1.95
C VAL A 155 -7.42 -11.58 -1.08
N SER A 156 -7.38 -11.87 0.21
CA SER A 156 -8.37 -11.40 1.17
C SER A 156 -7.69 -10.83 2.41
N ALA A 157 -8.15 -9.69 2.94
CA ALA A 157 -7.53 -9.09 4.12
C ALA A 157 -8.52 -8.48 5.10
N SER A 158 -8.10 -8.47 6.38
CA SER A 158 -8.83 -7.90 7.51
C SER A 158 -7.85 -7.19 8.45
N VAL A 159 -8.27 -6.06 9.03
CA VAL A 159 -7.59 -5.50 10.22
C VAL A 159 -7.75 -6.44 11.42
N ASP A 160 -6.91 -6.29 12.45
CA ASP A 160 -7.09 -7.00 13.71
C ASP A 160 -8.27 -6.47 14.53
N GLY A 161 -8.92 -7.34 15.29
CA GLY A 161 -10.09 -7.00 16.10
C GLY A 161 -9.82 -6.09 17.30
N SER A 162 -8.56 -5.76 17.58
CA SER A 162 -8.14 -4.75 18.57
C SER A 162 -7.85 -3.37 17.97
N VAL A 163 -7.70 -3.27 16.64
CA VAL A 163 -7.66 -1.99 15.91
C VAL A 163 -9.01 -1.28 16.09
N THR A 164 -9.01 0.00 16.44
CA THR A 164 -10.25 0.72 16.73
C THR A 164 -11.07 0.97 15.47
N LYS A 165 -12.38 1.19 15.62
CA LYS A 165 -13.30 1.43 14.49
C LYS A 165 -13.22 2.87 13.96
N ASP A 166 -12.01 3.39 13.89
CA ASP A 166 -11.70 4.69 13.29
C ASP A 166 -11.60 4.56 11.77
N SER A 167 -11.92 5.64 11.05
CA SER A 167 -12.05 5.61 9.59
C SER A 167 -10.70 5.54 8.87
N GLU A 168 -9.63 6.02 9.49
CA GLU A 168 -8.33 6.26 8.85
C GLU A 168 -7.54 4.95 8.67
N GLU A 169 -7.38 4.15 9.73
CA GLU A 169 -6.76 2.82 9.67
C GLU A 169 -7.53 1.85 8.76
N ASN A 170 -8.83 2.09 8.51
CA ASN A 170 -9.61 1.36 7.52
C ASN A 170 -9.26 1.75 6.08
N GLU A 171 -9.05 3.05 5.83
CA GLU A 171 -8.74 3.60 4.51
C GLU A 171 -7.33 3.19 4.04
N GLU A 172 -6.39 2.95 4.96
CA GLU A 172 -5.07 2.40 4.64
C GLU A 172 -5.14 0.97 4.08
N LEU A 173 -5.96 0.10 4.68
CA LEU A 173 -6.21 -1.24 4.13
C LEU A 173 -6.88 -1.17 2.75
N ASP A 174 -7.82 -0.23 2.55
CA ASP A 174 -8.49 -0.03 1.27
C ASP A 174 -7.51 0.46 0.18
N LYS A 175 -6.60 1.39 0.52
CA LYS A 175 -5.51 1.85 -0.36
C LYS A 175 -4.55 0.70 -0.69
N PHE A 176 -4.18 -0.11 0.30
CA PHE A 176 -3.28 -1.25 0.14
C PHE A 176 -3.89 -2.32 -0.79
N LEU A 177 -5.12 -2.76 -0.53
CA LEU A 177 -5.83 -3.73 -1.37
C LEU A 177 -6.01 -3.23 -2.81
N LEU A 178 -6.40 -1.97 -2.98
CA LEU A 178 -6.52 -1.33 -4.29
C LEU A 178 -5.17 -1.19 -5.02
N ASN A 179 -4.04 -1.22 -4.30
CA ASN A 179 -2.71 -1.23 -4.91
C ASN A 179 -2.22 -2.66 -5.20
N ILE A 180 -2.56 -3.65 -4.37
CA ILE A 180 -2.38 -5.07 -4.73
C ILE A 180 -3.12 -5.38 -6.03
N ASP A 181 -4.41 -5.07 -6.10
CA ASP A 181 -5.29 -5.40 -7.23
C ASP A 181 -4.72 -4.88 -8.57
N LYS A 182 -4.37 -3.58 -8.61
CA LYS A 182 -3.69 -2.97 -9.76
C LYS A 182 -2.37 -3.66 -10.09
N LYS A 183 -1.48 -3.87 -9.12
CA LYS A 183 -0.16 -4.44 -9.40
C LYS A 183 -0.24 -5.90 -9.81
N LEU A 184 -1.12 -6.70 -9.22
CA LEU A 184 -1.37 -8.07 -9.70
C LEU A 184 -1.91 -8.04 -11.14
N SER A 185 -2.76 -7.08 -11.49
CA SER A 185 -3.30 -6.89 -12.84
C SER A 185 -2.31 -6.29 -13.87
N ILE A 186 -1.18 -5.73 -13.44
CA ILE A 186 -0.21 -5.00 -14.29
C ILE A 186 1.15 -5.71 -14.38
N GLU A 187 1.63 -6.29 -13.27
CA GLU A 187 2.98 -6.85 -13.13
C GLU A 187 3.00 -8.38 -13.34
N ASN A 188 1.87 -9.09 -13.16
CA ASN A 188 1.82 -10.52 -13.41
C ASN A 188 1.52 -10.89 -14.86
N LYS A 189 2.01 -12.09 -15.21
CA LYS A 189 1.96 -12.74 -16.52
C LYS A 189 0.50 -12.94 -16.97
N GLU A 190 0.27 -13.02 -18.28
CA GLU A 190 -1.04 -13.14 -18.99
C GLU A 190 -1.92 -14.36 -18.62
N ASN A 191 -1.58 -15.07 -17.54
CA ASN A 191 -2.17 -16.33 -17.10
C ASN A 191 -2.72 -16.28 -15.65
N ILE A 192 -2.79 -15.10 -15.02
CA ILE A 192 -3.33 -14.92 -13.67
C ILE A 192 -4.54 -13.98 -13.69
N THR A 193 -5.67 -14.45 -13.15
CA THR A 193 -6.82 -13.61 -12.78
C THR A 193 -6.80 -13.40 -11.26
N SER A 194 -6.62 -12.16 -10.81
CA SER A 194 -6.69 -11.82 -9.38
C SER A 194 -8.09 -11.34 -8.98
N MET A 195 -8.53 -11.76 -7.80
CA MET A 195 -9.67 -11.19 -7.08
C MET A 195 -9.18 -10.69 -5.73
N VAL A 196 -9.45 -9.43 -5.39
CA VAL A 196 -8.99 -8.82 -4.12
C VAL A 196 -10.19 -8.35 -3.30
N ILE A 197 -10.30 -8.80 -2.04
CA ILE A 197 -11.43 -8.49 -1.16
C ILE A 197 -11.00 -8.03 0.24
N LYS A 198 -11.82 -7.18 0.85
CA LYS A 198 -11.77 -6.84 2.27
C LYS A 198 -12.79 -7.70 3.03
N VAL A 199 -12.37 -8.26 4.15
CA VAL A 199 -13.13 -9.17 5.01
C VAL A 199 -13.21 -8.57 6.41
N SER A 200 -14.32 -8.76 7.14
CA SER A 200 -14.45 -8.14 8.46
C SER A 200 -13.62 -8.89 9.53
N PRO A 201 -13.22 -8.20 10.63
CA PRO A 201 -12.58 -8.86 11.77
C PRO A 201 -13.48 -9.90 12.44
N GLU A 202 -14.79 -9.80 12.24
CA GLU A 202 -15.78 -10.79 12.67
C GLU A 202 -15.74 -12.04 11.77
N ASP A 203 -15.82 -11.89 10.44
CA ASP A 203 -15.75 -12.99 9.48
C ASP A 203 -14.42 -13.76 9.59
N ARG A 204 -13.29 -13.07 9.82
CA ARG A 204 -12.00 -13.73 10.08
C ARG A 204 -12.05 -14.61 11.33
N LYS A 205 -12.73 -14.17 12.40
CA LYS A 205 -12.89 -14.99 13.63
C LYS A 205 -13.72 -16.24 13.36
N GLU A 206 -14.70 -16.19 12.45
CA GLU A 206 -15.45 -17.38 12.03
C GLU A 206 -14.60 -18.30 11.14
N ALA A 207 -13.91 -17.77 10.13
CA ALA A 207 -13.00 -18.52 9.25
C ALA A 207 -11.98 -19.37 10.04
N LEU A 208 -11.41 -18.79 11.11
CA LEU A 208 -10.49 -19.48 12.02
C LEU A 208 -11.13 -20.66 12.78
N LYS A 209 -12.42 -20.61 13.16
CA LYS A 209 -13.13 -21.75 13.79
C LYS A 209 -13.31 -22.91 12.81
N TYR A 210 -13.52 -22.59 11.54
CA TYR A 210 -13.60 -23.55 10.44
C TYR A 210 -12.22 -24.02 9.96
N ASN A 211 -11.13 -23.45 10.49
CA ASN A 211 -9.75 -23.69 10.06
C ASN A 211 -9.54 -23.50 8.54
N ILE A 212 -10.24 -22.54 7.94
CA ILE A 212 -10.08 -22.12 6.53
C ILE A 212 -9.56 -20.68 6.47
N SER A 213 -9.18 -20.23 5.28
CA SER A 213 -8.84 -18.83 5.03
C SER A 213 -10.07 -17.92 5.04
N MET A 214 -9.84 -16.62 5.23
CA MET A 214 -10.81 -15.55 5.04
C MET A 214 -11.46 -15.60 3.65
N GLY A 215 -10.66 -15.84 2.60
CA GLY A 215 -11.12 -15.92 1.21
C GLY A 215 -12.06 -17.11 0.98
N LYS A 216 -11.69 -18.30 1.47
CA LYS A 216 -12.55 -19.50 1.37
C LYS A 216 -13.80 -19.38 2.24
N TYR A 217 -13.74 -18.71 3.39
CA TYR A 217 -14.92 -18.40 4.20
C TYR A 217 -15.89 -17.44 3.47
N TYR A 218 -15.38 -16.39 2.83
CA TYR A 218 -16.18 -15.49 1.99
C TYR A 218 -16.89 -16.24 0.85
N LEU A 219 -16.18 -17.14 0.15
CA LEU A 219 -16.79 -17.98 -0.89
C LEU A 219 -17.85 -18.95 -0.32
N MET A 220 -17.67 -19.45 0.90
CA MET A 220 -18.65 -20.30 1.58
C MET A 220 -19.95 -19.56 1.92
N GLU A 221 -19.87 -18.33 2.46
CA GLU A 221 -21.07 -17.50 2.69
C GLU A 221 -21.73 -17.11 1.36
N LYS A 222 -20.96 -16.83 0.29
CA LYS A 222 -21.52 -16.57 -1.05
C LYS A 222 -22.19 -17.80 -1.68
N ALA A 223 -21.67 -19.00 -1.44
CA ALA A 223 -22.33 -20.25 -1.85
C ALA A 223 -23.66 -20.44 -1.13
N LYS A 224 -23.68 -20.17 0.18
CA LYS A 224 -24.85 -20.23 1.07
C LYS A 224 -25.93 -19.21 0.68
N GLU A 225 -25.55 -17.98 0.30
CA GLU A 225 -26.44 -17.01 -0.35
C GLU A 225 -27.06 -17.56 -1.65
N LYS A 226 -26.25 -18.21 -2.51
CA LYS A 226 -26.71 -18.92 -3.74
C LYS A 226 -27.38 -20.29 -3.47
N GLY A 227 -27.79 -20.56 -2.22
CA GLY A 227 -28.51 -21.78 -1.83
C GLY A 227 -27.70 -23.06 -2.05
N MET A 228 -26.38 -23.00 -1.83
CA MET A 228 -25.47 -24.15 -1.86
C MET A 228 -24.83 -24.33 -0.48
N ASN A 229 -24.90 -25.55 0.05
CA ASN A 229 -24.36 -25.89 1.36
C ASN A 229 -22.97 -26.54 1.19
N LEU A 230 -21.93 -25.71 1.09
CA LEU A 230 -20.54 -26.19 1.07
C LEU A 230 -20.09 -26.51 2.50
N SER A 231 -19.38 -27.63 2.66
CA SER A 231 -18.82 -28.05 3.95
C SER A 231 -17.39 -27.53 4.10
N ALA A 232 -17.11 -26.84 5.21
CA ALA A 232 -15.81 -26.22 5.45
C ALA A 232 -14.63 -27.20 5.52
N GLY A 233 -14.89 -28.49 5.76
CA GLY A 233 -13.85 -29.52 5.76
C GLY A 233 -13.25 -29.75 4.37
N ASP A 234 -14.08 -29.67 3.33
CA ASP A 234 -13.73 -29.99 1.95
C ASP A 234 -13.02 -28.80 1.27
N LEU A 235 -13.49 -27.57 1.57
CA LEU A 235 -12.94 -26.31 1.05
C LEU A 235 -11.43 -26.14 1.25
N ASN A 236 -10.84 -26.78 2.28
CA ASN A 236 -9.47 -26.51 2.70
C ASN A 236 -8.42 -26.86 1.63
N GLU A 237 -8.59 -27.98 0.93
CA GLU A 237 -7.69 -28.45 -0.12
C GLU A 237 -8.23 -28.23 -1.55
N GLU A 238 -9.49 -27.80 -1.71
CA GLU A 238 -10.05 -27.39 -3.01
C GLU A 238 -9.42 -26.09 -3.56
N LYS A 239 -9.46 -25.91 -4.88
CA LYS A 239 -8.93 -24.71 -5.55
C LYS A 239 -9.95 -23.58 -5.64
N VAL A 240 -9.48 -22.34 -5.54
CA VAL A 240 -10.31 -21.14 -5.71
C VAL A 240 -10.98 -21.09 -7.09
N SER A 241 -10.29 -21.52 -8.14
CA SER A 241 -10.83 -21.59 -9.50
C SER A 241 -12.00 -22.58 -9.65
N GLU A 242 -11.99 -23.68 -8.88
CA GLU A 242 -13.03 -24.71 -8.92
C GLU A 242 -14.26 -24.24 -8.14
N LEU A 243 -14.05 -23.60 -6.98
CA LEU A 243 -15.09 -22.96 -6.17
C LEU A 243 -15.83 -21.84 -6.92
N LEU A 244 -15.10 -20.94 -7.59
CA LEU A 244 -15.71 -19.85 -8.37
C LEU A 244 -16.50 -20.38 -9.57
N ALA A 245 -15.96 -21.35 -10.33
CA ALA A 245 -16.70 -21.98 -11.42
C ALA A 245 -18.01 -22.64 -10.95
N ALA A 246 -18.03 -23.23 -9.75
CA ALA A 246 -19.25 -23.78 -9.15
C ALA A 246 -20.25 -22.70 -8.69
N LEU A 247 -19.79 -21.51 -8.30
CA LEU A 247 -20.64 -20.36 -7.98
C LEU A 247 -21.31 -19.78 -9.23
N ASP A 248 -20.57 -19.70 -10.34
CA ASP A 248 -21.04 -19.07 -11.59
C ASP A 248 -21.97 -19.99 -12.40
N ALA A 249 -21.81 -21.30 -12.30
CA ALA A 249 -22.62 -22.31 -12.99
C ALA A 249 -24.12 -22.36 -12.60
N LYS A 250 -24.59 -21.43 -11.76
CA LYS A 250 -26.00 -21.21 -11.41
C LYS A 250 -26.60 -19.90 -11.94
N ASP A 251 -25.80 -18.95 -12.43
CA ASP A 251 -26.29 -17.64 -12.86
C ASP A 251 -26.78 -17.67 -14.33
N ASP A 252 -27.87 -18.38 -14.57
CA ASP A 252 -28.68 -18.31 -15.80
C ASP A 252 -29.44 -16.95 -15.88
N LYS A 253 -28.68 -15.84 -15.84
CA LYS A 253 -29.13 -14.46 -16.10
C LYS A 253 -27.95 -13.49 -16.33
N GLU A 254 -27.39 -13.58 -17.53
CA GLU A 254 -26.57 -12.56 -18.21
C GLU A 254 -25.59 -11.75 -17.34
N ASP A 255 -24.39 -12.29 -17.14
CA ASP A 255 -23.18 -11.45 -17.08
C ASP A 255 -22.06 -12.04 -17.97
N VAL A 256 -21.22 -11.18 -18.55
CA VAL A 256 -20.47 -11.48 -19.79
C VAL A 256 -18.98 -11.69 -19.54
N MET A 257 -18.63 -12.66 -18.69
CA MET A 257 -17.21 -13.02 -18.44
C MET A 257 -16.85 -14.52 -18.51
N ALA A 258 -17.81 -15.46 -18.56
CA ALA A 258 -17.52 -16.91 -18.48
C ALA A 258 -17.39 -17.67 -19.84
N LYS A 259 -17.27 -16.97 -20.98
CA LYS A 259 -17.28 -17.60 -22.32
C LYS A 259 -15.97 -18.24 -22.78
N GLU A 260 -14.85 -17.97 -22.11
CA GLU A 260 -13.54 -18.53 -22.49
C GLU A 260 -13.11 -19.69 -21.58
N ALA A 261 -13.47 -19.66 -20.29
CA ALA A 261 -13.24 -20.77 -19.35
C ALA A 261 -13.99 -22.07 -19.71
N SER A 262 -15.02 -21.99 -20.56
CA SER A 262 -15.89 -23.11 -20.93
C SER A 262 -15.55 -23.79 -22.28
N ALA A 263 -14.45 -23.38 -22.93
CA ALA A 263 -14.03 -23.89 -24.24
C ALA A 263 -13.18 -25.17 -24.16
N ASP A 264 -12.15 -25.20 -23.30
CA ASP A 264 -11.12 -26.26 -23.34
C ASP A 264 -11.53 -27.59 -22.70
N LEU A 265 -12.52 -27.60 -21.80
CA LEU A 265 -12.99 -28.80 -21.08
C LEU A 265 -13.87 -29.76 -21.92
N LYS A 266 -13.79 -29.69 -23.26
CA LYS A 266 -14.60 -30.51 -24.18
C LYS A 266 -13.82 -31.29 -25.25
N ASN A 267 -12.48 -31.26 -25.21
CA ASN A 267 -11.63 -31.94 -26.19
C ASN A 267 -10.71 -33.04 -25.62
N GLU A 268 -10.88 -33.45 -24.37
CA GLU A 268 -10.25 -34.66 -23.80
C GLU A 268 -11.22 -35.86 -23.74
N ASP A 269 -11.87 -36.20 -24.87
CA ASP A 269 -12.37 -37.57 -25.10
C ASP A 269 -12.80 -37.82 -26.58
N LYS A 270 -11.88 -38.37 -27.41
CA LYS A 270 -12.11 -39.29 -28.57
C LYS A 270 -10.96 -39.32 -29.60
N VAL A 271 -10.09 -40.31 -29.46
CA VAL A 271 -9.60 -41.18 -30.58
C VAL A 271 -9.45 -42.57 -29.98
N GLU A 272 -10.53 -43.33 -29.93
CA GLU A 272 -10.83 -44.43 -30.86
C GLU A 272 -9.82 -45.60 -30.87
N ASP A 273 -10.34 -46.72 -30.39
CA ASP A 273 -9.74 -48.05 -30.36
C ASP A 273 -9.44 -48.59 -31.77
N LYS A 274 -8.28 -49.22 -31.96
CA LYS A 274 -7.97 -50.00 -33.16
C LYS A 274 -7.32 -51.33 -32.82
N LYS A 275 -8.16 -52.35 -32.71
CA LYS A 275 -7.75 -53.75 -32.82
C LYS A 275 -7.03 -54.01 -34.15
N VAL A 276 -5.90 -54.70 -34.06
CA VAL A 276 -5.38 -55.57 -35.12
C VAL A 276 -5.16 -56.93 -34.45
N ASP A 277 -5.52 -58.01 -35.15
CA ASP A 277 -5.52 -59.39 -34.65
C ASP A 277 -4.57 -60.27 -35.47
N SER A 278 -4.16 -61.42 -34.92
CA SER A 278 -3.15 -62.36 -35.41
C SER A 278 -1.69 -61.83 -35.45
N ASN A 279 -0.65 -62.63 -35.21
CA ASN A 279 -0.56 -64.08 -35.43
C ASN A 279 0.24 -64.87 -34.35
N GLU A 280 0.27 -66.20 -34.51
CA GLU A 280 0.63 -67.21 -33.49
C GLU A 280 2.09 -67.28 -32.99
N GLY A 281 2.28 -67.85 -31.77
CA GLY A 281 3.59 -68.22 -31.21
C GLY A 281 3.52 -69.14 -29.96
N LYS A 282 3.55 -70.47 -30.16
CA LYS A 282 3.71 -71.53 -29.13
C LYS A 282 5.18 -71.60 -28.62
N ALA A 283 5.55 -72.21 -27.47
CA ALA A 283 4.86 -72.69 -26.26
C ALA A 283 5.93 -73.17 -25.22
N GLU A 284 5.51 -73.56 -24.00
CA GLU A 284 6.23 -74.48 -23.06
C GLU A 284 7.59 -73.98 -22.45
N ASP A 285 8.19 -74.54 -21.39
CA ASP A 285 7.74 -75.29 -20.19
C ASP A 285 8.95 -75.49 -19.21
N LYS A 286 8.74 -75.45 -17.88
CA LYS A 286 9.72 -75.69 -16.76
C LYS A 286 11.02 -74.86 -16.78
N GLY A 287 11.82 -74.77 -15.70
CA GLY A 287 11.59 -75.13 -14.29
C GLY A 287 12.86 -75.52 -13.51
N LYS A 288 13.05 -74.91 -12.32
CA LYS A 288 13.98 -75.29 -11.21
C LYS A 288 15.51 -75.08 -11.35
N ASP A 289 16.11 -74.71 -10.20
CA ASP A 289 17.38 -75.19 -9.56
C ASP A 289 18.67 -75.38 -10.40
N SER A 290 19.90 -75.07 -9.93
CA SER A 290 20.43 -74.61 -8.63
C SER A 290 21.94 -74.22 -8.78
N ASN A 291 22.45 -73.12 -8.21
CA ASN A 291 23.11 -72.97 -6.88
C ASN A 291 24.67 -73.07 -6.91
N GLN A 292 25.30 -72.73 -5.78
CA GLN A 292 26.74 -72.67 -5.44
C GLN A 292 27.48 -71.37 -5.86
N ASN A 293 28.38 -70.78 -5.04
CA ASN A 293 29.06 -71.33 -3.85
C ASN A 293 29.44 -70.28 -2.76
N VAL A 294 29.41 -70.70 -1.47
CA VAL A 294 30.46 -70.57 -0.41
C VAL A 294 30.94 -69.17 0.08
N GLU A 295 31.16 -68.85 1.38
CA GLU A 295 30.87 -69.48 2.70
C GLU A 295 31.00 -68.47 3.89
N GLN A 296 30.21 -68.67 4.98
CA GLN A 296 30.55 -68.71 6.44
C GLN A 296 31.54 -67.71 7.14
N LYS A 297 31.50 -67.38 8.46
CA LYS A 297 30.67 -67.81 9.64
C LYS A 297 30.65 -66.74 10.79
N LYS A 298 30.00 -67.09 11.92
CA LYS A 298 29.60 -66.31 13.14
C LYS A 298 30.35 -66.83 14.41
N PRO A 299 30.05 -66.46 15.70
CA PRO A 299 29.49 -65.26 16.37
C PRO A 299 30.26 -64.89 17.69
N VAL A 300 29.70 -64.05 18.62
CA VAL A 300 29.59 -64.23 20.12
C VAL A 300 29.00 -62.95 20.81
N THR A 301 28.74 -62.94 22.14
CA THR A 301 27.64 -62.14 22.78
C THR A 301 27.89 -61.65 24.23
N SER A 302 27.47 -60.41 24.59
CA SER A 302 27.10 -59.93 25.96
C SER A 302 26.25 -58.63 25.83
N SER A 303 25.00 -58.48 26.33
CA SER A 303 24.51 -58.34 27.73
C SER A 303 24.92 -57.01 28.40
N ALA A 304 24.05 -56.14 28.95
CA ALA A 304 22.57 -56.16 29.10
C ALA A 304 21.92 -54.75 29.32
N ALA A 305 20.58 -54.68 29.12
CA ALA A 305 19.56 -53.81 29.74
C ALA A 305 19.70 -52.26 29.83
N GLN A 306 18.76 -51.54 29.22
CA GLN A 306 17.75 -50.71 29.95
C GLN A 306 16.54 -50.35 29.05
N THR A 307 15.46 -49.83 29.64
CA THR A 307 14.10 -49.76 29.06
C THR A 307 13.70 -48.41 28.45
N ILE A 308 12.88 -48.46 27.41
CA ILE A 308 12.20 -47.31 26.79
C ILE A 308 10.99 -46.88 27.64
N PRO A 309 10.75 -45.57 27.83
CA PRO A 309 9.43 -44.99 27.97
C PRO A 309 9.00 -44.19 26.72
N GLU A 310 7.71 -44.24 26.41
CA GLU A 310 7.05 -43.57 25.29
C GLU A 310 6.73 -42.10 25.64
N PRO A 311 6.85 -41.13 24.70
CA PRO A 311 6.40 -39.76 24.93
C PRO A 311 4.87 -39.66 24.84
N THR A 312 4.21 -39.56 25.99
CA THR A 312 2.76 -39.46 26.16
C THR A 312 2.14 -38.25 25.42
N ARG A 313 0.88 -38.39 24.97
CA ARG A 313 0.06 -37.28 24.50
C ARG A 313 -0.18 -36.25 25.61
N GLU A 314 -0.04 -34.97 25.30
CA GLU A 314 -0.44 -33.86 26.17
C GLU A 314 -1.93 -33.49 25.87
N PRO A 315 -2.76 -33.14 26.86
CA PRO A 315 -4.22 -33.13 26.71
C PRO A 315 -4.83 -31.76 26.37
N ASP A 316 -5.95 -31.77 25.64
CA ASP A 316 -6.85 -30.62 25.50
C ASP A 316 -7.44 -30.19 26.85
N ILE A 317 -7.51 -28.88 27.11
CA ILE A 317 -8.19 -28.32 28.28
C ILE A 317 -9.40 -27.49 27.84
N ILE A 318 -10.59 -28.04 28.05
CA ILE A 318 -11.87 -27.34 27.94
C ILE A 318 -12.40 -27.05 29.35
N PRO A 319 -12.58 -25.78 29.77
CA PRO A 319 -13.30 -25.45 31.00
C PRO A 319 -14.81 -25.42 30.74
N ALA A 320 -15.56 -26.33 31.37
CA ALA A 320 -17.03 -26.34 31.34
C ALA A 320 -17.63 -25.76 32.64
N ILE A 321 -18.86 -25.23 32.53
CA ILE A 321 -19.56 -24.43 33.56
C ILE A 321 -20.37 -25.31 34.52
N ASN A 322 -20.52 -24.92 35.81
CA ASN A 322 -21.73 -24.96 36.69
C ASN A 322 -21.37 -24.78 38.21
N PRO A 323 -22.31 -24.65 39.19
CA PRO A 323 -22.83 -23.32 39.58
C PRO A 323 -23.02 -23.06 41.11
N ALA A 324 -23.17 -21.79 41.56
CA ALA A 324 -23.72 -21.47 42.91
C ALA A 324 -24.23 -20.01 43.09
N THR A 325 -25.55 -19.87 43.13
CA THR A 325 -26.44 -18.99 43.95
C THR A 325 -26.06 -17.56 44.42
N GLU A 326 -27.02 -16.65 44.16
CA GLU A 326 -27.33 -15.28 44.65
C GLU A 326 -26.70 -14.72 45.95
N PRO A 327 -26.63 -13.37 46.09
CA PRO A 327 -27.78 -12.68 46.71
C PRO A 327 -28.42 -11.57 45.84
N LYS A 328 -29.73 -11.35 46.02
CA LYS A 328 -30.50 -10.26 45.40
C LYS A 328 -30.18 -8.88 45.99
N THR A 329 -30.29 -7.85 45.15
CA THR A 329 -30.70 -6.49 45.54
C THR A 329 -31.68 -5.91 44.51
N GLU A 330 -32.48 -4.93 44.92
CA GLU A 330 -33.76 -4.55 44.30
C GLU A 330 -33.71 -3.13 43.67
N PRO A 331 -34.36 -2.88 42.51
CA PRO A 331 -34.28 -1.57 41.85
C PRO A 331 -35.19 -0.53 42.52
N THR A 332 -34.58 0.45 43.20
CA THR A 332 -35.31 1.57 43.82
C THR A 332 -35.59 2.69 42.80
N GLN A 333 -36.79 3.26 42.84
CA GLN A 333 -37.26 4.32 41.93
C GLN A 333 -37.17 5.73 42.55
N ASN A 334 -37.36 6.75 41.70
CA ASN A 334 -37.77 8.13 42.01
C ASN A 334 -36.69 9.08 42.61
N PRO A 335 -36.90 10.41 42.55
CA PRO A 335 -37.99 11.17 41.90
C PRO A 335 -37.54 12.14 40.79
N VAL A 336 -38.53 12.72 40.10
CA VAL A 336 -38.37 13.96 39.30
C VAL A 336 -38.64 15.16 40.21
N GLU A 337 -37.79 16.18 40.21
CA GLU A 337 -38.10 17.49 40.78
C GLU A 337 -37.70 18.64 39.85
N LYS A 338 -38.37 19.79 40.04
CA LYS A 338 -38.29 21.01 39.23
C LYS A 338 -38.29 22.22 40.17
N PRO A 339 -37.38 23.18 39.97
CA PRO A 339 -37.77 24.59 39.84
C PRO A 339 -37.13 25.20 38.56
N ASP A 340 -37.65 26.23 37.88
CA ASP A 340 -37.96 27.60 38.32
C ASP A 340 -36.72 28.32 38.92
N GLU A 341 -36.40 29.59 38.62
CA GLU A 341 -37.23 30.68 38.09
C GLU A 341 -36.44 31.66 37.16
N LEU A 342 -37.13 32.67 36.60
CA LEU A 342 -36.65 33.75 35.71
C LEU A 342 -36.04 34.95 36.52
N PRO A 343 -35.22 35.86 35.93
CA PRO A 343 -35.61 36.90 34.95
C PRO A 343 -34.82 36.83 33.61
N ALA A 344 -35.31 37.25 32.44
CA ALA A 344 -35.80 38.57 31.99
C ALA A 344 -34.69 39.65 31.92
N ASN A 345 -34.56 40.52 30.90
CA ASN A 345 -35.35 40.79 29.68
C ASN A 345 -34.35 41.31 28.57
N ASP A 346 -34.63 41.84 27.36
CA ASP A 346 -35.81 42.36 26.66
C ASP A 346 -35.58 42.42 25.12
N GLN A 347 -36.64 42.70 24.33
CA GLN A 347 -36.67 43.23 22.95
C GLN A 347 -36.12 42.40 21.75
N LYS A 348 -36.59 42.61 20.50
CA LYS A 348 -37.95 42.89 19.97
C LYS A 348 -37.98 42.66 18.45
N VAL A 349 -39.05 42.06 17.93
CA VAL A 349 -39.24 41.86 16.47
C VAL A 349 -39.75 43.12 15.78
N VAL A 350 -39.23 43.42 14.58
CA VAL A 350 -39.86 44.31 13.59
C VAL A 350 -39.75 43.68 12.20
N ALA A 351 -40.85 43.66 11.44
CA ALA A 351 -40.92 43.15 10.07
C ALA A 351 -41.07 44.30 9.05
N THR A 352 -40.66 44.08 7.80
CA THR A 352 -40.73 45.06 6.70
C THR A 352 -41.75 44.66 5.60
N PRO A 353 -42.58 45.61 5.10
CA PRO A 353 -43.60 45.35 4.07
C PRO A 353 -43.11 45.58 2.62
N LYS A 354 -43.87 45.06 1.65
CA LYS A 354 -43.67 45.25 0.19
C LYS A 354 -44.14 46.62 -0.32
N VAL A 355 -43.35 47.28 -1.18
CA VAL A 355 -43.81 48.24 -2.22
C VAL A 355 -42.95 48.11 -3.50
N LYS A 356 -43.54 48.40 -4.67
CA LYS A 356 -42.99 48.53 -6.05
C LYS A 356 -43.93 49.55 -6.76
N PRO A 357 -43.54 50.45 -7.71
CA PRO A 357 -42.51 50.41 -8.77
C PRO A 357 -41.50 51.62 -8.68
N ASP A 358 -40.70 52.06 -9.67
CA ASP A 358 -40.76 51.90 -11.14
C ASP A 358 -39.43 52.12 -11.94
N ASN A 359 -39.45 51.60 -13.19
CA ASN A 359 -38.72 51.90 -14.45
C ASN A 359 -37.21 52.26 -14.57
N THR A 360 -36.53 51.45 -15.43
CA THR A 360 -35.42 51.75 -16.39
C THR A 360 -34.06 52.28 -15.87
N VAL A 361 -32.90 52.07 -16.53
CA VAL A 361 -32.54 51.68 -17.92
C VAL A 361 -31.60 50.45 -17.97
N LYS A 362 -31.47 49.82 -19.15
CA LYS A 362 -30.75 48.57 -19.47
C LYS A 362 -29.40 48.85 -20.18
N PRO A 363 -28.33 48.06 -19.95
CA PRO A 363 -27.90 47.10 -20.98
C PRO A 363 -27.48 45.74 -20.38
N THR A 364 -28.17 44.63 -20.69
CA THR A 364 -27.66 43.57 -21.59
C THR A 364 -26.14 43.51 -21.77
N GLU A 365 -25.54 42.43 -21.30
CA GLU A 365 -25.47 41.23 -22.14
C GLU A 365 -26.34 40.11 -21.53
N LYS A 366 -26.80 39.17 -22.37
CA LYS A 366 -27.34 37.88 -21.92
C LYS A 366 -26.25 36.84 -22.16
N SER A 367 -26.00 35.94 -21.21
CA SER A 367 -25.30 34.69 -21.53
C SER A 367 -26.03 34.04 -22.71
N LYS A 368 -25.30 33.79 -23.80
CA LYS A 368 -25.75 32.84 -24.80
C LYS A 368 -25.45 31.48 -24.20
N SER A 369 -26.49 30.73 -23.85
CA SER A 369 -26.35 29.32 -23.51
C SER A 369 -25.59 28.60 -24.62
N VAL A 370 -24.32 28.26 -24.38
CA VAL A 370 -23.48 27.62 -25.38
C VAL A 370 -24.01 26.20 -25.59
N GLU A 371 -24.39 25.89 -26.83
CA GLU A 371 -24.85 24.55 -27.18
C GLU A 371 -23.69 23.55 -27.01
N ALA A 372 -23.99 22.36 -26.49
CA ALA A 372 -22.98 21.38 -26.15
C ALA A 372 -22.29 20.84 -27.41
N VAL A 373 -20.95 20.75 -27.39
CA VAL A 373 -20.18 20.22 -28.52
C VAL A 373 -19.92 18.73 -28.31
N ASP A 374 -20.45 17.91 -29.22
CA ASP A 374 -20.34 16.45 -29.26
C ASP A 374 -19.51 15.94 -30.45
N GLU A 375 -19.68 16.51 -31.65
CA GLU A 375 -18.89 16.19 -32.85
C GLU A 375 -17.70 17.14 -33.03
N GLY A 376 -16.89 17.21 -31.97
CA GLY A 376 -15.74 18.11 -31.84
C GLY A 376 -14.43 17.64 -32.49
N SER A 377 -13.44 18.54 -32.50
CA SER A 377 -12.03 18.22 -32.86
C SER A 377 -11.28 17.48 -31.76
N LEU A 378 -11.81 17.48 -30.54
CA LEU A 378 -11.37 16.69 -29.40
C LEU A 378 -12.55 15.84 -28.88
N LYS A 379 -12.24 14.75 -28.20
CA LYS A 379 -13.17 13.98 -27.36
C LYS A 379 -12.51 13.69 -26.02
N ILE A 380 -13.17 14.04 -24.92
CA ILE A 380 -12.60 13.85 -23.58
C ILE A 380 -13.31 12.71 -22.85
N LYS A 381 -12.54 11.74 -22.37
CA LYS A 381 -12.97 10.87 -21.27
C LYS A 381 -12.38 11.35 -19.95
N MET A 382 -13.09 11.11 -18.86
CA MET A 382 -12.72 11.51 -17.51
C MET A 382 -12.94 10.36 -16.51
N LEU A 383 -12.12 10.30 -15.46
CA LEU A 383 -12.27 9.39 -14.32
C LEU A 383 -11.93 10.12 -13.01
N SER A 384 -12.95 10.44 -12.21
CA SER A 384 -12.77 10.95 -10.83
C SER A 384 -12.33 9.81 -9.92
N LYS A 385 -11.20 9.97 -9.22
CA LYS A 385 -10.53 8.88 -8.49
C LYS A 385 -11.18 8.57 -7.15
N HIS A 386 -11.51 9.60 -6.38
CA HIS A 386 -12.18 9.46 -5.09
C HIS A 386 -13.70 9.42 -5.28
N LYS A 387 -14.37 8.53 -4.53
CA LYS A 387 -15.82 8.27 -4.64
C LYS A 387 -16.64 8.94 -3.54
N ASN A 388 -16.02 9.13 -2.38
CA ASN A 388 -16.57 9.89 -1.26
C ASN A 388 -16.85 11.33 -1.70
N THR A 389 -17.96 11.91 -1.26
CA THR A 389 -18.31 13.30 -1.57
C THR A 389 -17.44 14.29 -0.80
N LYS A 390 -17.05 13.97 0.44
CA LYS A 390 -16.11 14.75 1.24
C LYS A 390 -14.68 14.21 1.06
N VAL A 391 -13.76 15.06 0.61
CA VAL A 391 -12.36 14.70 0.30
C VAL A 391 -11.38 15.83 0.61
N GLU A 392 -10.15 15.50 1.00
CA GLU A 392 -9.06 16.48 1.19
C GLU A 392 -8.35 16.79 -0.14
N ILE A 393 -8.50 15.91 -1.13
CA ILE A 393 -7.94 16.00 -2.47
C ILE A 393 -9.04 15.68 -3.49
N ILE A 394 -9.34 16.60 -4.41
CA ILE A 394 -10.11 16.30 -5.62
C ILE A 394 -9.11 15.81 -6.67
N SER A 395 -9.25 14.57 -7.13
CA SER A 395 -8.32 13.91 -8.06
C SER A 395 -9.07 13.35 -9.26
N THR A 396 -8.63 13.73 -10.46
CA THR A 396 -9.30 13.43 -11.73
C THR A 396 -8.29 13.16 -12.84
N ASP A 397 -8.52 12.06 -13.55
CA ASP A 397 -7.75 11.64 -14.71
C ASP A 397 -8.49 11.99 -16.01
N PHE A 398 -7.75 12.37 -17.06
CA PHE A 398 -8.28 12.79 -18.36
C PHE A 398 -7.63 12.02 -19.52
N GLN A 399 -8.44 11.48 -20.42
CA GLN A 399 -8.00 11.07 -21.77
C GLN A 399 -8.52 12.10 -22.79
N ILE A 400 -7.63 12.91 -23.34
CA ILE A 400 -7.93 13.95 -24.32
C ILE A 400 -7.61 13.39 -25.71
N ILE A 401 -8.64 12.91 -26.42
CA ILE A 401 -8.51 12.14 -27.68
C ILE A 401 -8.64 13.10 -28.86
N ASN A 402 -7.78 12.96 -29.88
CA ASN A 402 -7.88 13.72 -31.13
C ASN A 402 -8.85 13.05 -32.11
N THR A 403 -9.97 13.73 -32.36
CA THR A 403 -11.01 13.32 -33.34
C THR A 403 -10.97 14.12 -34.65
N SER A 404 -10.14 15.16 -34.74
CA SER A 404 -10.08 16.10 -35.88
C SER A 404 -9.55 15.50 -37.20
N GLY A 405 -8.86 14.35 -37.12
CA GLY A 405 -8.18 13.74 -38.27
C GLY A 405 -6.89 14.43 -38.73
N LYS A 406 -6.44 15.49 -38.02
CA LYS A 406 -5.19 16.23 -38.27
C LYS A 406 -4.37 16.29 -36.98
N ASP A 407 -3.08 16.57 -37.07
CA ASP A 407 -2.24 16.74 -35.88
C ASP A 407 -2.62 18.02 -35.11
N ILE A 408 -2.77 17.93 -33.79
CA ILE A 408 -3.12 19.03 -32.90
C ILE A 408 -1.91 19.38 -32.03
N ASP A 409 -1.45 20.63 -32.10
CA ASP A 409 -0.45 21.16 -31.17
C ASP A 409 -1.09 21.43 -29.80
N LEU A 410 -0.67 20.68 -28.78
CA LEU A 410 -1.25 20.76 -27.43
C LEU A 410 -1.01 22.11 -26.76
N ARG A 411 -0.07 22.93 -27.24
CA ARG A 411 0.12 24.32 -26.76
C ARG A 411 -1.08 25.22 -27.02
N ASN A 412 -1.93 24.84 -27.99
CA ASN A 412 -3.19 25.51 -28.27
C ASN A 412 -4.38 24.90 -27.51
N VAL A 413 -4.18 23.80 -26.78
CA VAL A 413 -5.24 23.05 -26.11
C VAL A 413 -5.41 23.48 -24.67
N LYS A 414 -6.66 23.65 -24.26
CA LYS A 414 -7.07 23.86 -22.86
C LYS A 414 -8.15 22.84 -22.49
N VAL A 415 -8.16 22.38 -21.25
CA VAL A 415 -9.24 21.56 -20.69
C VAL A 415 -9.69 22.14 -19.35
N ARG A 416 -11.00 22.18 -19.09
CA ARG A 416 -11.57 22.71 -17.84
C ARG A 416 -12.41 21.69 -17.09
N TYR A 417 -12.15 21.61 -15.79
CA TYR A 417 -12.98 20.93 -14.79
C TYR A 417 -13.62 22.00 -13.90
N TYR A 418 -14.94 21.99 -13.78
CA TYR A 418 -15.76 22.99 -13.07
C TYR A 418 -16.24 22.44 -11.73
N PHE A 419 -16.06 23.23 -10.68
CA PHE A 419 -16.18 22.80 -9.29
C PHE A 419 -16.70 23.94 -8.39
N THR A 420 -17.31 23.58 -7.26
CA THR A 420 -17.65 24.55 -6.20
C THR A 420 -16.46 24.68 -5.24
N ARG A 421 -16.15 25.88 -4.76
CA ARG A 421 -15.08 26.08 -3.76
C ARG A 421 -15.62 26.39 -2.37
N GLU A 422 -15.30 25.53 -1.42
CA GLU A 422 -15.56 25.74 0.00
C GLU A 422 -14.57 26.74 0.59
N GLY A 423 -15.07 27.61 1.46
CA GLY A 423 -14.23 28.54 2.21
C GLY A 423 -13.43 29.50 1.33
N ARG A 424 -12.17 29.75 1.71
CA ARG A 424 -11.26 30.72 1.07
C ARG A 424 -9.77 30.35 1.14
N ALA A 425 -9.42 29.15 1.60
CA ALA A 425 -8.03 28.68 1.58
C ALA A 425 -7.57 28.50 0.12
N ASP A 426 -6.35 28.90 -0.22
CA ASP A 426 -5.83 28.83 -1.59
C ASP A 426 -5.72 27.39 -2.09
N LEU A 427 -5.73 27.20 -3.41
CA LEU A 427 -5.76 25.89 -4.04
C LEU A 427 -4.39 25.52 -4.62
N GLU A 428 -3.94 24.32 -4.30
CA GLU A 428 -2.62 23.79 -4.67
C GLU A 428 -2.79 22.69 -5.73
N PRO A 429 -2.22 22.83 -6.93
CA PRO A 429 -2.40 21.87 -8.01
C PRO A 429 -1.27 20.83 -8.07
N ALA A 430 -1.63 19.58 -8.36
CA ALA A 430 -0.70 18.50 -8.63
C ALA A 430 -0.93 17.89 -10.03
N VAL A 431 0.17 17.54 -10.71
CA VAL A 431 0.17 16.72 -11.93
C VAL A 431 1.01 15.48 -11.65
N TYR A 432 0.37 14.31 -11.63
CA TYR A 432 1.03 13.04 -11.32
C TYR A 432 1.53 12.31 -12.57
N HIS A 433 0.94 12.58 -13.74
CA HIS A 433 1.34 11.93 -14.99
C HIS A 433 0.97 12.77 -16.22
N TYR A 434 1.82 12.75 -17.24
CA TYR A 434 1.51 13.24 -18.59
C TYR A 434 2.17 12.35 -19.66
N SER A 435 1.35 11.75 -20.52
CA SER A 435 1.82 10.97 -21.68
C SER A 435 0.92 11.12 -22.90
N ILE A 436 1.46 10.94 -24.10
CA ILE A 436 0.65 10.74 -25.32
C ILE A 436 0.66 9.26 -25.69
N ARG A 437 -0.50 8.69 -26.01
CA ARG A 437 -0.72 7.26 -26.27
C ARG A 437 -1.53 7.05 -27.55
N SER A 438 -1.32 5.93 -28.23
CA SER A 438 -2.13 5.53 -29.39
C SER A 438 -3.42 4.85 -28.95
N THR A 439 -4.56 5.19 -29.57
CA THR A 439 -5.87 4.57 -29.29
C THR A 439 -6.02 3.16 -29.87
N ARG A 440 -5.05 2.69 -30.68
CA ARG A 440 -5.06 1.36 -31.33
C ARG A 440 -4.04 0.38 -30.76
N ASP A 441 -3.17 0.86 -29.89
CA ASP A 441 -1.98 0.17 -29.38
C ASP A 441 -1.46 1.04 -28.23
N GLU A 442 -1.79 0.67 -27.00
CA GLU A 442 -1.45 1.47 -25.81
C GLU A 442 0.00 1.28 -25.38
N SER A 443 0.70 0.26 -25.89
CA SER A 443 2.15 0.07 -25.67
C SER A 443 2.96 1.23 -26.27
N ARG A 444 2.44 1.85 -27.33
CA ARG A 444 2.96 3.08 -27.93
C ARG A 444 2.60 4.31 -27.10
N CYS A 445 3.26 4.41 -25.95
CA CYS A 445 3.23 5.53 -25.02
C CYS A 445 4.50 6.40 -25.16
N THR A 446 4.33 7.72 -25.22
CA THR A 446 5.41 8.70 -25.05
C THR A 446 5.19 9.44 -23.74
N GLN A 447 6.04 9.20 -22.75
CA GLN A 447 6.04 9.93 -21.49
C GLN A 447 6.64 11.32 -21.65
N PHE A 448 6.04 12.31 -21.01
CA PHE A 448 6.54 13.67 -20.90
C PHE A 448 6.79 14.03 -19.42
N SER A 449 7.49 15.14 -19.15
CA SER A 449 7.60 15.61 -17.77
C SER A 449 6.26 16.19 -17.31
N ASN A 450 5.80 15.83 -16.12
CA ASN A 450 4.60 16.41 -15.51
C ASN A 450 4.66 17.95 -15.45
N SER A 451 5.87 18.51 -15.35
CA SER A 451 6.11 19.96 -15.37
C SER A 451 5.76 20.64 -16.71
N GLU A 452 5.55 19.88 -17.78
CA GLU A 452 5.12 20.40 -19.09
C GLU A 452 3.61 20.68 -19.14
N VAL A 453 2.82 20.15 -18.19
CA VAL A 453 1.43 20.53 -17.94
C VAL A 453 1.39 21.65 -16.90
N LYS A 454 0.55 22.67 -17.12
CA LYS A 454 0.29 23.74 -16.16
C LYS A 454 -1.19 23.78 -15.82
N ILE A 455 -1.48 23.83 -14.52
CA ILE A 455 -2.81 23.99 -13.96
C ILE A 455 -2.95 25.41 -13.41
N SER A 456 -4.12 26.01 -13.56
CA SER A 456 -4.50 27.29 -12.97
C SER A 456 -5.97 27.28 -12.54
N PHE A 457 -6.33 28.04 -11.51
CA PHE A 457 -7.70 28.11 -10.99
C PHE A 457 -8.32 29.47 -11.27
N HIS A 458 -9.52 29.47 -11.84
CA HIS A 458 -10.24 30.66 -12.28
C HIS A 458 -11.63 30.70 -11.66
N LYS A 459 -12.14 31.90 -11.38
CA LYS A 459 -13.48 32.09 -10.85
C LYS A 459 -14.49 32.35 -11.98
N VAL A 460 -15.66 31.71 -11.89
CA VAL A 460 -16.79 31.99 -12.79
C VAL A 460 -17.74 33.00 -12.13
N SER A 461 -18.34 32.61 -11.00
CA SER A 461 -19.31 33.39 -10.23
C SER A 461 -19.26 32.96 -8.76
N GLY A 462 -20.09 33.51 -7.88
CA GLY A 462 -20.39 32.94 -6.55
C GLY A 462 -19.19 32.34 -5.79
N SER A 463 -19.22 31.02 -5.61
CA SER A 463 -18.06 30.17 -5.25
C SER A 463 -17.58 29.29 -6.42
N ASP A 464 -18.27 29.35 -7.55
CA ASP A 464 -18.11 28.54 -8.75
C ASP A 464 -16.75 28.83 -9.43
N MET A 465 -15.97 27.79 -9.65
CA MET A 465 -14.62 27.87 -10.21
C MET A 465 -14.38 26.84 -11.32
N TYR A 466 -13.29 27.03 -12.06
CA TYR A 466 -12.72 25.95 -12.88
C TYR A 466 -11.21 25.83 -12.73
N MET A 467 -10.75 24.59 -12.81
CA MET A 467 -9.35 24.21 -12.98
C MET A 467 -9.08 24.16 -14.49
N GLU A 468 -8.22 25.04 -15.00
CA GLU A 468 -7.77 25.05 -16.41
C GLU A 468 -6.41 24.35 -16.55
N ILE A 469 -6.40 23.25 -17.30
CA ILE A 469 -5.24 22.46 -17.68
C ILE A 469 -4.73 22.96 -19.04
N THR A 470 -3.43 23.24 -19.14
CA THR A 470 -2.75 23.73 -20.35
C THR A 470 -1.40 23.03 -20.54
N PHE A 471 -0.85 23.06 -21.75
CA PHE A 471 0.39 22.34 -22.10
C PHE A 471 1.47 23.27 -22.67
N THR A 472 2.71 23.09 -22.25
CA THR A 472 3.87 23.85 -22.77
C THR A 472 4.45 23.26 -24.04
N ARG A 473 4.18 21.98 -24.34
CA ARG A 473 4.54 21.27 -25.57
C ARG A 473 3.74 19.98 -25.72
N GLY A 474 3.86 19.36 -26.90
CA GLY A 474 3.22 18.10 -27.27
C GLY A 474 2.48 18.26 -28.59
N VAL A 475 2.51 17.22 -29.44
CA VAL A 475 1.71 17.16 -30.67
C VAL A 475 0.91 15.87 -30.60
N LEU A 476 -0.40 16.01 -30.59
CA LEU A 476 -1.35 14.91 -30.49
C LEU A 476 -1.83 14.56 -31.90
N LYS A 477 -1.38 13.43 -32.43
CA LYS A 477 -1.69 13.04 -33.82
C LYS A 477 -3.10 12.48 -33.96
N LYS A 478 -3.52 12.26 -35.20
CA LYS A 478 -4.72 11.46 -35.47
C LYS A 478 -4.61 10.09 -34.77
N ASP A 479 -5.72 9.64 -34.18
CA ASP A 479 -5.86 8.36 -33.47
C ASP A 479 -5.00 8.25 -32.18
N GLU A 480 -4.46 9.35 -31.66
CA GLU A 480 -3.77 9.43 -30.36
C GLU A 480 -4.62 10.13 -29.30
N TYR A 481 -4.30 9.89 -28.02
CA TYR A 481 -4.84 10.61 -26.86
C TYR A 481 -3.75 11.08 -25.90
N ALA A 482 -3.91 12.27 -25.32
CA ALA A 482 -3.10 12.72 -24.19
C ALA A 482 -3.75 12.21 -22.89
N TYR A 483 -3.00 11.43 -22.12
CA TYR A 483 -3.38 10.99 -20.78
C TYR A 483 -2.73 11.92 -19.75
N VAL A 484 -3.55 12.56 -18.92
CA VAL A 484 -3.13 13.46 -17.84
C VAL A 484 -3.78 13.01 -16.54
N MET A 485 -2.98 12.84 -15.48
CA MET A 485 -3.47 12.58 -14.12
C MET A 485 -3.29 13.83 -13.28
N THR A 486 -4.37 14.36 -12.72
CA THR A 486 -4.35 15.65 -11.98
C THR A 486 -5.01 15.51 -10.61
N ALA A 487 -4.62 16.40 -9.70
CA ALA A 487 -5.37 16.62 -8.47
C ALA A 487 -5.22 18.06 -7.98
N PHE A 488 -6.06 18.44 -7.03
CA PHE A 488 -5.83 19.63 -6.21
C PHE A 488 -6.37 19.44 -4.78
N ASN A 489 -5.70 20.09 -3.84
CA ASN A 489 -6.12 20.28 -2.47
C ASN A 489 -6.28 21.79 -2.19
N ASN A 490 -6.86 22.14 -1.03
CA ASN A 490 -6.64 23.48 -0.48
C ASN A 490 -5.41 23.47 0.43
N ALA A 491 -4.72 24.61 0.54
CA ALA A 491 -3.46 24.80 1.26
C ALA A 491 -3.55 24.64 2.79
N LYS A 492 -4.74 24.30 3.33
CA LYS A 492 -4.93 23.94 4.74
C LYS A 492 -5.18 22.46 4.96
N TRP A 493 -5.43 21.70 3.90
CA TRP A 493 -5.89 20.30 3.95
C TRP A 493 -7.25 20.14 4.66
N ASP A 494 -8.08 21.20 4.66
CA ASP A 494 -9.49 21.12 5.06
C ASP A 494 -10.26 20.21 4.09
N ARG A 495 -11.30 19.48 4.55
CA ARG A 495 -12.15 18.67 3.65
C ARG A 495 -13.07 19.53 2.76
N MET A 496 -12.95 19.33 1.46
CA MET A 496 -13.80 19.90 0.40
C MET A 496 -15.02 19.00 0.13
N ASP A 497 -15.99 19.49 -0.64
CA ASP A 497 -17.14 18.72 -1.15
C ASP A 497 -17.10 18.67 -2.68
N GLN A 498 -17.20 17.47 -3.25
CA GLN A 498 -17.35 17.26 -4.70
C GLN A 498 -18.76 16.76 -5.07
N SER A 499 -19.75 16.82 -4.17
CA SER A 499 -21.13 16.38 -4.49
C SER A 499 -21.91 17.35 -5.38
N ASP A 500 -21.65 18.65 -5.30
CA ASP A 500 -22.24 19.68 -6.16
C ASP A 500 -21.34 20.13 -7.33
N ASP A 501 -20.11 19.59 -7.41
CA ASP A 501 -19.20 19.77 -8.54
C ASP A 501 -19.87 19.44 -9.89
N TYR A 502 -19.98 20.45 -10.76
CA TYR A 502 -20.53 20.25 -12.10
C TYR A 502 -19.76 19.16 -12.86
N SER A 503 -18.43 19.10 -12.75
CA SER A 503 -17.62 18.12 -13.45
C SER A 503 -17.55 16.73 -12.79
N PHE A 504 -17.88 16.57 -11.50
CA PHE A 504 -17.72 15.30 -10.79
C PHE A 504 -18.60 14.18 -11.35
N ILE A 505 -18.06 12.95 -11.36
CA ILE A 505 -18.76 11.72 -11.73
C ILE A 505 -18.36 10.61 -10.74
N PRO A 506 -19.17 10.31 -9.71
CA PRO A 506 -18.84 9.29 -8.73
C PRO A 506 -18.80 7.90 -9.39
N ASP A 507 -19.86 7.50 -10.08
CA ASP A 507 -20.13 6.10 -10.49
C ASP A 507 -19.26 5.57 -11.66
N ALA A 508 -18.21 6.31 -12.02
CA ALA A 508 -17.25 5.92 -13.04
C ALA A 508 -16.17 4.98 -12.45
N TYR A 509 -16.30 3.67 -12.62
CA TYR A 509 -15.22 2.70 -12.31
C TYR A 509 -14.08 2.71 -13.35
N ASP A 510 -14.36 3.18 -14.56
CA ASP A 510 -13.41 3.40 -15.66
C ASP A 510 -13.78 4.70 -16.43
N PHE A 511 -12.85 5.21 -17.24
CA PHE A 511 -12.96 6.43 -18.04
C PHE A 511 -14.27 6.55 -18.83
N LYS A 512 -15.14 7.46 -18.41
CA LYS A 512 -16.38 7.80 -19.13
C LYS A 512 -16.16 8.97 -20.07
N VAL A 513 -16.63 8.84 -21.32
CA VAL A 513 -16.82 10.01 -22.22
C VAL A 513 -17.82 10.94 -21.55
N THR A 514 -17.50 12.23 -21.40
CA THR A 514 -18.38 13.18 -20.71
C THR A 514 -18.30 14.58 -21.28
N GLN A 515 -19.45 15.26 -21.33
CA GLN A 515 -19.57 16.68 -21.67
C GLN A 515 -19.53 17.61 -20.45
N LYS A 516 -19.49 17.06 -19.22
CA LYS A 516 -19.35 17.84 -17.97
C LYS A 516 -17.98 18.54 -17.82
N VAL A 517 -17.05 18.31 -18.74
CA VAL A 517 -15.76 19.00 -18.86
C VAL A 517 -15.60 19.52 -20.28
N THR A 518 -14.93 20.65 -20.45
CA THR A 518 -14.79 21.31 -21.75
C THR A 518 -13.37 21.26 -22.29
N GLY A 519 -13.26 21.19 -23.62
CA GLY A 519 -11.99 21.23 -24.34
C GLY A 519 -11.99 22.35 -25.37
N TYR A 520 -10.87 23.07 -25.47
CA TYR A 520 -10.71 24.22 -26.37
C TYR A 520 -9.47 24.04 -27.25
N ILE A 521 -9.50 24.60 -28.45
CA ILE A 521 -8.33 24.79 -29.32
C ILE A 521 -8.27 26.27 -29.70
N SER A 522 -7.17 26.95 -29.37
CA SER A 522 -6.98 28.39 -29.62
C SER A 522 -8.17 29.22 -29.11
N ASP A 523 -8.53 28.99 -27.84
CA ASP A 523 -9.65 29.58 -27.10
C ASP A 523 -11.06 29.35 -27.68
N LYS A 524 -11.21 28.64 -28.80
CA LYS A 524 -12.51 28.16 -29.30
C LYS A 524 -12.90 26.85 -28.61
N LEU A 525 -14.12 26.78 -28.07
CA LEU A 525 -14.71 25.54 -27.57
C LEU A 525 -14.83 24.49 -28.70
N VAL A 526 -14.34 23.28 -28.44
CA VAL A 526 -14.36 22.13 -29.37
C VAL A 526 -14.76 20.80 -28.71
N TRP A 527 -15.13 20.79 -27.43
CA TRP A 527 -15.72 19.63 -26.76
C TRP A 527 -16.48 20.06 -25.49
N GLY A 528 -17.60 19.40 -25.20
CA GLY A 528 -18.31 19.51 -23.93
C GLY A 528 -19.29 20.66 -23.85
N LYS A 529 -19.75 20.96 -22.63
CA LYS A 529 -20.71 22.04 -22.34
C LYS A 529 -20.22 22.89 -21.16
N GLU A 530 -20.25 24.21 -21.32
CA GLU A 530 -20.02 25.12 -20.18
C GLU A 530 -21.27 25.17 -19.28
N PRO A 531 -21.12 25.18 -17.94
CA PRO A 531 -22.27 25.18 -17.02
C PRO A 531 -23.09 26.49 -16.94
N TYR A 532 -22.60 27.61 -17.49
CA TYR A 532 -23.14 28.97 -17.29
C TYR A 532 -23.12 29.82 -18.58
#